data_AF-A0A3B9EK62-F1
#
_entry.id   AF-A0A3B9EK62-F1
#
_cell.length_a   1.000
_cell.length_b   1.000
_cell.length_c   1.000
_cell.angle_alpha   90.00
_cell.angle_beta   90.00
_cell.angle_gamma   90.00
#
_symmetry.space_group_name_H-M   'P 1'
#
loop_
_entity.id
_entity.type
_entity.pdbx_description
1 polymer ?
#
loop_
_entity_poly.entity_id
_entity_poly.type
_entity_poly.pdbx_seq_one_letter_code
_entity_poly.pdbx_strand_id
1 'polypeptide(L)' 'VRIKEGERERIQAFEGVCIARDGGGVNETFTVRKISFGEGVERRFPILSPNV' A
#
# COMPACT_ATOMS: atom_id res chain seq x y z
N VAL A 1 -0.70 -6.51 0.86
CA VAL A 1 0.22 -5.96 1.88
C VAL A 1 0.46 -6.96 3.00
N ARG A 2 1.68 -7.48 3.08
CA ARG A 2 2.12 -8.34 4.18
C ARG A 2 2.62 -7.49 5.34
N ILE A 3 2.11 -7.74 6.54
CA ILE A 3 2.57 -7.09 7.77
C ILE A 3 3.19 -8.18 8.64
N LYS A 4 4.41 -7.95 9.07
CA LYS A 4 5.14 -8.84 9.97
C LYS A 4 5.01 -8.34 11.40
N GLU A 5 4.37 -9.11 12.26
CA GLU A 5 4.24 -8.85 13.70
C GLU A 5 5.06 -9.93 14.44
N GLY A 6 6.38 -9.71 14.55
CA GLY A 6 7.32 -10.68 15.12
C GLY A 6 7.53 -11.89 14.20
N GLU A 7 7.19 -13.08 14.67
CA GLU A 7 7.24 -14.33 13.86
C GLU A 7 5.98 -14.57 13.01
N ARG A 8 4.88 -13.84 13.26
CA ARG A 8 3.63 -14.04 12.52
C ARG A 8 3.52 -13.05 11.37
N GLU A 9 3.22 -13.57 10.18
CA GLU A 9 2.90 -12.77 9.00
C GLU A 9 1.38 -12.77 8.78
N ARG A 10 0.81 -11.56 8.65
CA ARG A 10 -0.60 -11.38 8.28
C ARG A 10 -0.71 -10.72 6.92
N ILE A 11 -1.66 -11.18 6.12
CA ILE A 11 -2.04 -10.51 4.87
C ILE A 11 -3.13 -9.50 5.20
N GLN A 12 -2.82 -8.21 5.07
CA GLN A 12 -3.82 -7.16 5.14
C GLN A 12 -4.19 -6.72 3.71
N ALA A 13 -5.45 -6.90 3.34
CA ALA A 13 -5.99 -6.30 2.13
C ALA A 13 -6.13 -4.78 2.31
N PHE A 14 -5.56 -4.02 1.39
CA PHE A 14 -5.74 -2.56 1.34
C PHE A 14 -6.35 -2.22 -0.01
N GLU A 15 -7.68 -2.14 -0.03
CA GLU A 15 -8.47 -1.79 -1.21
C GLU A 15 -8.91 -0.32 -1.13
N GLY A 16 -8.84 0.39 -2.25
CA GLY A 16 -9.19 1.79 -2.37
C GLY A 16 -8.96 2.33 -3.78
N VAL A 17 -9.16 3.62 -3.96
CA VAL A 17 -8.96 4.31 -5.24
C VAL A 17 -7.48 4.65 -5.42
N CYS A 18 -6.90 4.29 -6.57
CA CYS A 18 -5.57 4.76 -6.94
C CYS A 18 -5.66 6.25 -7.34
N ILE A 19 -5.00 7.12 -6.58
CA ILE A 19 -5.08 8.57 -6.77
C ILE A 19 -3.82 9.17 -7.41
N ALA A 20 -2.70 8.44 -7.37
CA ALA A 20 -1.44 8.91 -7.91
C ALA A 20 -0.53 7.74 -8.29
N ARG A 21 0.34 7.99 -9.27
CA ARG A 21 1.44 7.12 -9.67
C ARG A 21 2.61 8.02 -10.02
N ASP A 22 3.74 7.80 -9.37
CA ASP A 22 4.86 8.73 -9.38
C ASP A 22 6.20 7.98 -9.42
N GLY A 23 7.21 8.61 -10.03
CA GLY A 23 8.55 8.05 -10.16
C GLY A 23 8.76 7.25 -11.45
N GLY A 24 9.81 6.44 -11.48
CA GLY A 24 10.17 5.62 -12.63
C GLY A 24 11.21 4.56 -12.28
N GLY A 25 11.23 3.47 -13.06
CA GLY A 25 12.11 2.33 -12.81
C GLY A 25 11.86 1.70 -11.43
N VAL A 26 12.93 1.43 -10.69
CA VAL A 26 12.87 0.80 -9.36
C VAL A 26 12.16 1.66 -8.30
N ASN A 27 12.15 2.99 -8.49
CA ASN A 27 11.55 3.94 -7.53
C ASN A 27 10.09 4.28 -7.87
N GLU A 28 9.48 3.58 -8.83
CA GLU A 28 8.09 3.83 -9.20
C GLU A 28 7.13 3.41 -8.07
N THR A 29 6.21 4.31 -7.73
CA THR A 29 5.26 4.13 -6.63
C THR A 29 3.83 4.47 -7.07
N PHE A 30 2.85 3.92 -6.37
CA PHE A 30 1.44 4.27 -6.53
C PHE A 30 0.81 4.56 -5.17
N THR A 31 -0.16 5.48 -5.14
CA THR A 31 -0.85 5.90 -3.91
C THR A 31 -2.30 5.46 -3.97
N VAL A 32 -2.73 4.69 -2.97
CA VAL A 32 -4.11 4.23 -2.81
C VAL A 32 -4.75 4.98 -1.65
N ARG A 33 -5.94 5.55 -1.89
CA ARG A 33 -6.77 6.20 -0.89
C ARG A 33 -8.01 5.36 -0.59
N LYS A 34 -8.31 5.17 0.70
CA LYS A 34 -9.56 4.55 1.15
C LYS A 34 -10.12 5.27 2.37
N ILE A 35 -11.41 5.07 2.64
CA ILE A 35 -12.00 5.43 3.94
C ILE A 35 -11.95 4.19 4.82
N SER A 36 -11.34 4.31 6.01
CA SER A 36 -11.26 3.24 7.00
C SER A 36 -11.85 3.77 8.31
N PHE A 37 -12.91 3.13 8.83
CA PHE A 37 -13.57 3.55 10.07
C PHE A 37 -13.98 5.02 10.11
N GLY A 38 -14.39 5.58 8.96
CA GLY A 38 -14.78 6.99 8.83
C GLY A 38 -13.63 7.97 8.59
N GLU A 39 -12.37 7.52 8.66
CA GLU A 39 -11.20 8.36 8.39
C GLU A 39 -10.57 8.07 7.03
N GLY A 40 -10.10 9.12 6.36
CA GLY A 40 -9.37 9.00 5.11
C GLY A 40 -7.96 8.46 5.36
N VAL A 41 -7.61 7.34 4.73
CA VAL A 41 -6.29 6.72 4.82
C VAL A 41 -5.68 6.66 3.43
N GLU A 42 -4.49 7.23 3.27
CA GLU A 42 -3.69 7.15 2.06
C GLU A 42 -2.44 6.32 2.33
N ARG A 43 -2.10 5.41 1.42
CA ARG A 43 -0.86 4.63 1.47
C ARG A 43 -0.16 4.66 0.13
N ARG A 44 1.14 4.95 0.16
CA ARG A 44 2.04 4.86 -0.99
C ARG A 44 2.76 3.52 -0.98
N PHE A 45 2.77 2.84 -2.11
CA PHE A 45 3.40 1.53 -2.28
C PHE A 45 4.40 1.57 -3.45
N PRO A 46 5.59 0.98 -3.31
CA PRO A 46 6.46 0.74 -4.46
C PRO A 46 5.86 -0.33 -5.35
N ILE A 47 5.91 -0.12 -6.67
CA ILE A 47 5.36 -1.07 -7.66
C ILE A 47 6.12 -2.39 -7.64
N LEU A 48 7.43 -2.35 -7.42
CA LEU A 48 8.32 -3.52 -7.44
C LEU A 48 8.56 -4.11 -6.04
N SER A 49 7.72 -3.79 -5.05
CA SER A 49 7.88 -4.32 -3.69
C SER A 49 7.36 -5.76 -3.59
N PRO A 50 8.15 -6.72 -3.06
CA PRO A 50 7.70 -8.11 -2.87
C PRO A 50 6.70 -8.27 -1.71
N ASN A 51 6.46 -7.21 -0.93
CA ASN A 51 5.62 -7.22 0.26
C ASN A 51 4.23 -6.61 0.02
N VAL A 52 3.99 -6.07 -1.18
CA VAL A 52 2.72 -5.42 -1.55
C VAL A 52 1.77 -6.44 -2.15
#